data_AF-A0A939UNF9-F1
#
_entry.id   AF-A0A939UNF9-F1
#
_cell.length_a   1.000
_cell.length_b   1.000
_cell.length_c   1.000
_cell.angle_alpha   90.00
_cell.angle_beta   90.00
_cell.angle_gamma   90.00
#
_symmetry.space_group_name_H-M   'P 1'
#
loop_
_entity.id
_entity.type
_entity.pdbx_description
1 polymer ?
#
loop_
_entity_poly.entity_id
_entity_poly.type
_entity_poly.pdbx_seq_one_letter_code
_entity_poly.pdbx_strand_id
1 'polypeptide(L)'
;TLSLKDDNYAAQGYYKRLLEHLDLVREKFGIVSPQNDERAGDMVEIYMKAANNLGVSLFRVARQSGSSSKNAASLVNFQDSIRYYDALTRNQETMVRLPGSNLAEMNLRYATNPFPKFEPEIYTDIPRVLDGEKGLEQ
;
A
#
# COMPACT_ATOMS: atom_id res chain seq x y z
N THR A 1 5.34 -10.78 7.93
CA THR A 1 5.94 -10.24 6.69
C THR A 1 7.36 -9.77 6.98
N LEU A 2 8.23 -9.57 5.98
CA LEU A 2 9.64 -9.14 6.17
C LEU A 2 9.76 -7.82 6.98
N SER A 3 8.81 -6.91 6.77
CA SER A 3 8.71 -5.64 7.53
C SER A 3 8.44 -5.83 9.03
N LEU A 4 7.84 -6.95 9.46
CA LEU A 4 7.67 -7.28 10.89
C LEU A 4 8.94 -7.88 11.51
N LYS A 5 9.95 -8.19 10.70
CA LYS A 5 11.27 -8.68 11.15
C LYS A 5 12.34 -7.57 11.06
N ASP A 6 11.92 -6.31 10.93
CA ASP A 6 12.77 -5.12 10.73
C ASP A 6 13.68 -5.13 9.49
N ASP A 7 13.48 -6.08 8.57
CA ASP A 7 14.16 -6.08 7.27
C ASP A 7 13.46 -5.15 6.28
N ASN A 8 13.59 -3.84 6.53
CA ASN A 8 12.89 -2.80 5.79
C ASN A 8 13.38 -2.68 4.34
N TYR A 9 14.64 -3.03 4.06
CA TYR A 9 15.18 -3.02 2.69
C TYR A 9 14.63 -4.16 1.85
N ALA A 10 14.59 -5.39 2.39
CA ALA A 10 13.98 -6.51 1.67
C ALA A 10 12.47 -6.30 1.50
N ALA A 11 11.79 -5.78 2.53
CA ALA A 11 10.37 -5.43 2.45
C ALA A 11 10.09 -4.37 1.37
N GLN A 12 10.90 -3.31 1.31
CA GLN A 12 10.80 -2.28 0.26
C GLN A 12 10.92 -2.90 -1.14
N GLY A 13 11.92 -3.75 -1.37
CA GLY A 13 12.12 -4.42 -2.66
C GLY A 13 10.94 -5.29 -3.05
N TYR A 14 10.42 -6.06 -2.09
CA TYR A 14 9.24 -6.90 -2.29
C TYR A 14 8.00 -6.11 -2.71
N TYR A 15 7.60 -5.10 -1.91
CA TYR A 15 6.39 -4.34 -2.22
C TYR A 15 6.51 -3.53 -3.50
N LYS A 16 7.71 -3.05 -3.84
CA LYS A 16 7.96 -2.40 -5.13
C LYS A 16 7.70 -3.37 -6.30
N ARG A 17 8.23 -4.59 -6.22
CA ARG A 17 8.02 -5.61 -7.26
C ARG A 17 6.56 -6.03 -7.37
N LEU A 18 5.84 -6.09 -6.25
CA LEU A 18 4.39 -6.36 -6.25
C LEU A 18 3.61 -5.25 -6.98
N LEU A 19 3.92 -3.98 -6.71
CA LEU A 19 3.28 -2.85 -7.41
C LEU A 19 3.60 -2.86 -8.91
N GLU A 20 4.86 -3.10 -9.29
CA GLU A 20 5.27 -3.23 -10.70
C GLU A 20 4.49 -4.36 -11.41
N HIS A 21 4.27 -5.49 -10.73
CA HIS A 21 3.49 -6.59 -11.28
C HIS A 21 2.01 -6.21 -11.45
N LEU A 22 1.41 -5.55 -10.46
CA LEU A 22 0.04 -5.08 -10.55
C LEU A 22 -0.14 -4.06 -11.68
N ASP A 23 0.85 -3.20 -11.92
CA ASP A 23 0.84 -2.24 -13.04
C ASP A 23 0.82 -2.94 -14.39
N LEU A 24 1.59 -4.02 -14.58
CA LEU A 24 1.55 -4.83 -15.80
C LEU A 24 0.18 -5.51 -15.98
N VAL A 25 -0.41 -6.00 -14.90
CA VAL A 25 -1.76 -6.59 -14.92
C VAL A 25 -2.78 -5.51 -15.33
N ARG A 26 -2.73 -4.33 -14.71
CA ARG A 26 -3.61 -3.21 -15.05
C ARG A 26 -3.48 -2.80 -16.51
N GLU A 27 -2.26 -2.68 -17.03
CA GLU A 27 -2.03 -2.35 -18.45
C GLU A 27 -2.66 -3.37 -19.40
N LYS A 28 -2.63 -4.65 -19.03
CA LYS A 28 -3.24 -5.73 -19.82
C LYS A 28 -4.77 -5.70 -19.82
N PHE A 29 -5.40 -5.33 -18.69
CA PHE A 29 -6.85 -5.39 -18.52
C PHE A 29 -7.58 -4.04 -18.70
N GLY A 30 -6.84 -2.92 -18.77
CA GLY A 30 -7.40 -1.61 -19.09
C GLY A 30 -8.05 -0.90 -17.89
N ILE A 31 -9.25 -0.35 -18.08
CA ILE A 31 -9.94 0.44 -17.06
C ILE A 31 -10.37 -0.47 -15.90
N VAL A 32 -9.88 -0.17 -14.70
CA VAL A 32 -10.20 -0.90 -13.47
C VAL A 32 -11.40 -0.23 -12.82
N SER A 33 -12.54 -0.93 -12.78
CA SER A 33 -13.77 -0.46 -12.16
C SER A 33 -14.14 -1.40 -11.01
N PRO A 34 -13.55 -1.23 -9.81
CA PRO A 34 -13.75 -2.15 -8.68
C PRO A 34 -15.22 -2.26 -8.24
N GLN A 35 -16.02 -1.28 -8.58
CA GLN A 35 -17.45 -1.24 -8.33
C GLN A 35 -18.32 -2.14 -9.21
N ASN A 36 -17.82 -2.52 -10.39
CA ASN A 36 -18.59 -3.28 -11.38
C ASN A 36 -17.97 -4.66 -11.66
N ASP A 37 -16.72 -4.89 -11.26
CA ASP A 37 -16.03 -6.18 -11.39
C ASP A 37 -15.32 -6.51 -10.06
N GLU A 38 -15.75 -7.60 -9.42
CA GLU A 38 -15.19 -8.10 -8.16
C GLU A 38 -13.66 -8.32 -8.26
N ARG A 39 -13.17 -8.82 -9.40
CA ARG A 39 -11.73 -9.05 -9.62
C ARG A 39 -10.95 -7.74 -9.71
N ALA A 40 -11.58 -6.70 -10.24
CA ALA A 40 -11.03 -5.35 -10.21
C ALA A 40 -10.99 -4.82 -8.77
N GLY A 41 -12.00 -5.14 -7.95
CA GLY A 41 -12.05 -4.90 -6.51
C GLY A 41 -10.85 -5.50 -5.78
N ASP A 42 -10.65 -6.81 -5.94
CA ASP A 42 -9.53 -7.55 -5.32
C ASP A 42 -8.18 -6.94 -5.73
N MET A 43 -8.01 -6.62 -7.01
CA MET A 43 -6.77 -6.01 -7.50
C MET A 43 -6.52 -4.64 -6.86
N VAL A 44 -7.54 -3.79 -6.76
CA VAL A 44 -7.43 -2.46 -6.12
C VAL A 44 -7.15 -2.60 -4.62
N GLU A 45 -7.71 -3.61 -3.96
CA GLU A 45 -7.38 -3.90 -2.56
C GLU A 45 -5.90 -4.29 -2.39
N ILE A 46 -5.35 -5.12 -3.28
CA ILE A 46 -3.92 -5.47 -3.23
C ILE A 46 -3.07 -4.22 -3.49
N TYR A 47 -3.42 -3.37 -4.47
CA TYR A 47 -2.75 -2.08 -4.69
C TYR A 47 -2.77 -1.20 -3.44
N MET A 48 -3.93 -1.06 -2.80
CA MET A 48 -4.09 -0.30 -1.56
C MET A 48 -3.13 -0.79 -0.47
N LYS A 49 -3.10 -2.10 -0.23
CA LYS A 49 -2.26 -2.72 0.81
C LYS A 49 -0.77 -2.60 0.48
N ALA A 50 -0.40 -2.89 -0.77
CA ALA A 50 0.99 -2.84 -1.24
C ALA A 50 1.56 -1.42 -1.15
N ALA A 51 0.81 -0.41 -1.59
CA ALA A 51 1.22 0.99 -1.50
C ALA A 51 1.41 1.43 -0.05
N ASN A 52 0.47 1.12 0.86
CA ASN A 52 0.65 1.44 2.28
C ASN A 52 1.94 0.81 2.85
N ASN A 53 2.14 -0.48 2.59
CA ASN A 53 3.25 -1.22 3.16
C ASN A 53 4.61 -0.79 2.57
N LEU A 54 4.65 -0.41 1.29
CA LEU A 54 5.82 0.23 0.70
C LEU A 54 6.09 1.59 1.34
N GLY A 55 5.04 2.38 1.56
CA GLY A 55 5.11 3.65 2.30
C GLY A 55 5.76 3.48 3.68
N VAL A 56 5.28 2.53 4.48
CA VAL A 56 5.87 2.22 5.81
C VAL A 56 7.33 1.81 5.69
N SER A 57 7.66 0.94 4.75
CA SER A 57 9.04 0.47 4.57
C SER A 57 9.98 1.61 4.20
N LEU A 58 9.56 2.47 3.26
CA LEU A 58 10.32 3.67 2.85
C LEU A 58 10.47 4.67 3.98
N PHE A 59 9.43 4.89 4.79
CA PHE A 59 9.49 5.78 5.95
C PHE A 59 10.50 5.29 6.99
N ARG A 60 10.50 3.98 7.31
CA ARG A 60 11.47 3.38 8.23
C ARG A 60 12.90 3.48 7.71
N VAL A 61 13.12 3.17 6.43
CA VAL A 61 14.44 3.36 5.80
C VAL A 61 14.85 4.82 5.80
N ALA A 62 13.92 5.76 5.55
CA ALA A 62 14.20 7.20 5.60
C ALA A 62 14.62 7.67 6.99
N ARG A 63 13.96 7.19 8.06
CA ARG A 63 14.36 7.46 9.46
C ARG A 63 15.75 6.90 9.77
N GLN A 64 16.06 5.70 9.29
CA GLN A 64 17.37 5.08 9.50
C GLN A 64 18.49 5.79 8.72
N SER A 65 18.22 6.21 7.48
CA SER A 65 19.24 6.72 6.56
C SER A 65 19.25 8.24 6.42
N GLY A 66 18.34 8.97 7.05
CA GLY A 66 18.17 10.42 6.88
C GLY A 66 17.74 10.86 5.47
N SER A 67 17.20 9.96 4.65
CA SER A 67 16.94 10.22 3.22
C SER A 67 15.60 10.95 3.01
N SER A 68 15.66 12.23 2.68
CA SER A 68 14.47 13.05 2.37
C SER A 68 13.69 12.54 1.15
N SER A 69 14.39 12.01 0.14
CA SER A 69 13.76 11.43 -1.05
C SER A 69 12.93 10.19 -0.72
N LYS A 70 13.45 9.30 0.13
CA LYS A 70 12.68 8.14 0.61
C LYS A 70 11.50 8.57 1.49
N ASN A 71 11.68 9.60 2.31
CA ASN A 71 10.58 10.15 3.09
C ASN A 71 9.47 10.68 2.17
N ALA A 72 9.81 11.50 1.17
CA ALA A 72 8.85 11.99 0.19
C ALA A 72 8.14 10.84 -0.56
N ALA A 73 8.90 9.83 -1.00
CA ALA A 73 8.34 8.64 -1.64
C ALA A 73 7.38 7.87 -0.71
N SER A 74 7.63 7.83 0.59
CA SER A 74 6.70 7.22 1.55
C SER A 74 5.35 7.94 1.58
N LEU A 75 5.35 9.28 1.58
CA LEU A 75 4.14 10.09 1.59
C LEU A 75 3.31 9.89 0.31
N VAL A 76 3.98 9.81 -0.85
CA VAL A 76 3.32 9.49 -2.13
C VAL A 76 2.62 8.15 -2.06
N ASN A 77 3.29 7.12 -1.53
CA ASN A 77 2.72 5.78 -1.41
C ASN A 77 1.53 5.72 -0.43
N PHE A 78 1.57 6.47 0.68
CA PHE A 78 0.40 6.60 1.54
C PHE A 78 -0.76 7.28 0.83
N GLN A 79 -0.49 8.34 0.06
CA GLN A 79 -1.51 9.03 -0.74
C GLN A 79 -2.13 8.10 -1.80
N ASP A 80 -1.32 7.26 -2.44
CA ASP A 80 -1.79 6.25 -3.39
C ASP A 80 -2.72 5.24 -2.73
N SER A 81 -2.33 4.71 -1.58
CA SER A 81 -3.17 3.80 -0.78
C SER A 81 -4.50 4.44 -0.40
N ILE A 82 -4.51 5.72 0.00
CA ILE A 82 -5.74 6.47 0.27
C ILE A 82 -6.62 6.58 -0.98
N ARG A 83 -6.04 6.83 -2.16
CA ARG A 83 -6.79 6.88 -3.42
C ARG A 83 -7.43 5.54 -3.78
N TYR A 84 -6.71 4.44 -3.59
CA TYR A 84 -7.26 3.10 -3.84
C TYR A 84 -8.38 2.74 -2.87
N TYR A 85 -8.22 3.07 -1.58
CA TYR A 85 -9.30 2.91 -0.60
C TYR A 85 -10.55 3.71 -0.98
N ASP A 86 -10.38 4.99 -1.36
CA ASP A 86 -11.49 5.81 -1.83
C ASP A 86 -12.18 5.20 -3.07
N ALA A 87 -11.44 4.55 -3.96
CA ALA A 87 -12.03 3.85 -5.10
C ALA A 87 -12.88 2.64 -4.68
N LEU A 88 -12.46 1.91 -3.65
CA LEU A 88 -13.17 0.75 -3.10
C LEU A 88 -14.43 1.14 -2.32
N THR A 89 -14.37 2.23 -1.55
CA THR A 89 -15.41 2.54 -0.56
C THR A 89 -16.35 3.68 -0.96
N ARG A 90 -16.22 4.25 -2.16
CA ARG A 90 -17.18 5.26 -2.63
C ARG A 90 -18.55 4.64 -2.89
N ASN A 91 -19.59 5.41 -2.60
CA ASN A 91 -20.93 5.08 -3.08
C ASN A 91 -20.97 5.23 -4.61
N GLN A 92 -21.46 4.22 -5.32
CA GLN A 92 -21.31 4.14 -6.79
C GLN A 92 -22.35 4.95 -7.57
N GLU A 93 -23.46 5.33 -6.91
CA GLU A 93 -24.48 6.18 -7.52
C GLU A 93 -24.16 7.67 -7.31
N THR A 94 -23.66 8.02 -6.13
CA THR A 94 -23.44 9.42 -5.71
C THR A 94 -21.98 9.85 -5.78
N MET A 95 -21.04 8.90 -5.89
CA MET A 95 -19.59 9.11 -5.84
C MET A 95 -19.09 9.79 -4.55
N VAL A 96 -19.94 9.86 -3.53
CA VAL A 96 -19.60 10.43 -2.21
C VAL A 96 -18.71 9.45 -1.45
N ARG A 97 -17.64 9.99 -0.86
CA ARG A 97 -16.76 9.25 0.06
C ARG A 97 -17.54 8.90 1.32
N LEU A 98 -17.59 7.61 1.67
CA LEU A 98 -18.19 7.17 2.92
C LEU A 98 -17.34 7.66 4.13
N PRO A 99 -17.99 8.01 5.26
CA PRO A 99 -17.26 8.39 6.47
C PRO A 99 -16.42 7.21 6.99
N GLY A 100 -15.18 7.49 7.37
CA GLY A 100 -14.23 6.50 7.88
C GLY A 100 -12.78 6.94 7.65
N SER A 101 -11.84 6.25 8.30
CA SER A 101 -10.41 6.42 8.07
C SER A 101 -9.78 5.08 7.73
N ASN A 102 -8.75 5.07 6.89
CA ASN A 102 -7.97 3.88 6.61
C ASN A 102 -6.57 3.97 7.28
N LEU A 103 -5.86 2.84 7.27
CA LEU A 103 -4.52 2.74 7.87
C LEU A 103 -3.52 3.73 7.24
N ALA A 104 -3.61 3.94 5.92
CA ALA A 104 -2.71 4.83 5.20
C ALA A 104 -2.92 6.30 5.56
N GLU A 105 -4.16 6.73 5.83
CA GLU A 105 -4.51 8.07 6.29
C GLU A 105 -3.95 8.32 7.70
N MET A 106 -4.03 7.31 8.58
CA MET A 106 -3.37 7.36 9.89
C MET A 106 -1.85 7.48 9.71
N ASN A 107 -1.23 6.59 8.92
CA ASN A 107 0.21 6.61 8.66
C ASN A 107 0.69 7.95 8.08
N LEU A 108 -0.04 8.53 7.12
CA LEU A 108 0.27 9.83 6.53
C LEU A 108 0.21 10.96 7.56
N ARG A 109 -0.83 10.98 8.40
CA ARG A 109 -1.00 12.00 9.45
C ARG A 109 0.17 12.00 10.41
N TYR A 110 0.64 10.83 10.84
CA TYR A 110 1.75 10.75 11.78
C TYR A 110 3.12 10.91 11.13
N ALA A 111 3.29 10.53 9.87
CA ALA A 111 4.50 10.81 9.12
C ALA A 111 4.73 12.33 8.95
N THR A 112 3.65 13.11 8.86
CA THR A 112 3.68 14.57 8.70
C THR A 112 3.60 15.34 10.02
N ASN A 113 3.11 14.70 11.09
CA ASN A 113 3.09 15.27 12.43
C ASN A 113 3.58 14.21 13.45
N PRO A 114 4.91 14.07 13.61
CA PRO A 114 5.48 12.99 14.40
C PRO A 114 5.19 13.21 15.89
N PHE A 115 4.17 12.52 16.40
CA PHE A 115 4.05 12.25 17.82
C PHE A 115 5.23 11.37 18.25
N PRO A 116 5.91 11.62 19.39
CA PRO A 116 7.21 11.01 19.73
C PRO A 116 7.26 9.47 19.83
N LYS A 117 6.14 8.77 19.65
CA LYS A 117 6.00 7.32 19.84
C LYS A 117 5.23 6.59 18.74
N PHE A 118 4.81 7.28 17.67
CA PHE A 118 4.06 6.61 16.61
C PHE A 118 4.99 5.88 15.64
N GLU A 119 4.68 4.61 15.36
CA GLU A 119 5.31 3.81 14.33
C GLU A 119 4.27 3.45 13.26
N PRO A 120 4.50 3.78 11.98
CA PRO A 120 3.58 3.41 10.92
C PRO A 120 3.39 1.89 10.81
N GLU A 121 2.14 1.51 10.56
CA GLU A 121 1.68 0.12 10.55
C GLU A 121 1.37 -0.40 9.14
N ILE A 122 1.52 -1.70 8.96
CA ILE A 122 1.31 -2.38 7.68
C ILE A 122 0.01 -3.21 7.70
N TYR A 123 -0.55 -3.45 6.53
CA TYR A 123 -1.53 -4.53 6.36
C TYR A 123 -0.80 -5.87 6.37
N THR A 124 -1.21 -6.80 7.24
CA THR A 124 -0.59 -8.13 7.36
C THR A 124 -1.10 -9.13 6.32
N ASP A 125 -2.34 -8.95 5.88
CA ASP A 125 -3.02 -9.82 4.93
C ASP A 125 -2.81 -9.33 3.49
N ILE A 126 -1.54 -9.36 3.08
CA ILE A 126 -1.11 -9.12 1.70
C ILE A 126 -0.52 -10.43 1.15
N PRO A 127 -0.72 -10.76 -0.15
CA PRO A 127 -0.10 -11.94 -0.74
C PRO A 127 1.38 -12.00 -0.40
N ARG A 128 1.86 -13.19 0.01
CA ARG A 128 3.27 -13.44 0.36
C ARG A 128 4.13 -13.77 -0.87
N VAL A 129 3.47 -14.05 -1.98
CA VAL A 129 4.04 -14.48 -3.25
C VAL A 129 3.36 -13.71 -4.37
N LEU A 130 4.07 -13.50 -5.48
CA LEU A 130 3.47 -12.94 -6.69
C LEU A 130 2.58 -13.99 -7.37
N ASP A 131 1.68 -13.55 -8.26
CA ASP A 131 0.78 -14.47 -8.95
C ASP A 131 1.57 -15.57 -9.70
N GLY A 132 1.19 -16.84 -9.47
CA GLY A 132 1.87 -18.01 -10.03
C GLY A 132 3.11 -18.52 -9.27
N GLU A 133 3.55 -17.86 -8.18
CA GLU A 133 4.66 -18.33 -7.36
C GLU A 133 4.18 -19.27 -6.23
N LYS A 134 4.82 -20.44 -6.08
CA LYS A 134 4.55 -21.32 -4.94
C LYS A 134 5.15 -20.71 -3.68
N GLY A 135 4.32 -20.57 -2.63
CA GLY A 135 4.79 -20.22 -1.30
C GLY A 135 5.82 -21.24 -0.80
N LEU A 136 6.81 -20.78 -0.02
CA LEU A 136 7.67 -21.69 0.72
C LEU A 136 6.79 -22.51 1.67
N GLU A 137 6.62 -23.80 1.37
CA GLU A 137 6.05 -24.76 2.32
C GLU A 137 6.96 -24.78 3.55
N GLN A 138 6.36 -24.55 4.72
CA GLN A 138 7.05 -24.61 6.01
C GLN A 138 6.91 -26.01 6.61
#